data_AF-A0A9D1C5E9-F1
#
_entry.id   AF-A0A9D1C5E9-F1
#
_cell.length_a   1.000
_cell.length_b   1.000
_cell.length_c   1.000
_cell.angle_alpha   90.00
_cell.angle_beta   90.00
_cell.angle_gamma   90.00
#
_symmetry.space_group_name_H-M   'P 1'
#
loop_
_entity.id
_entity.type
_entity.pdbx_description
1 polymer ?
#
loop_
_entity_poly.entity_id
_entity_poly.type
_entity_poly.pdbx_seq_one_letter_code
_entity_poly.pdbx_strand_id
1 'polypeptide(L)'
;MGRRRKPKAKTYELEIESLSHEGRGIAHLEEKVIFVSGALPGETVIADRTFSRAKFEEADVKEVLKPADNRITPKCEVFGICGGCSFQHLSSEDQIEAKGNWLKDAFSGQAKVEPKHWLEPLQVESWGYRRKARLGVRYVAKKEKVLVGFREKKSGFITNMSRCEVLHPSLGDNLEVLAEAIEKLSIKS
;
A
#
# COMPACT_ATOMS: atom_id res chain seq x y z
N MET A 1 -27.33 4.98 6.27
CA MET A 1 -26.28 4.38 5.41
C MET A 1 -26.45 2.87 5.42
N GLY A 2 -26.92 2.28 4.32
CA GLY A 2 -27.21 0.83 4.25
C GLY A 2 -25.95 -0.02 4.41
N ARG A 3 -26.04 -1.09 5.21
CA ARG A 3 -24.97 -2.08 5.39
C ARG A 3 -24.55 -2.61 4.02
N ARG A 4 -23.34 -2.25 3.56
CA ARG A 4 -22.76 -2.74 2.31
C ARG A 4 -22.65 -4.27 2.41
N ARG A 5 -23.45 -4.99 1.60
CA ARG A 5 -23.47 -6.46 1.59
C ARG A 5 -22.06 -6.96 1.25
N LYS A 6 -21.45 -7.77 2.12
CA LYS A 6 -20.13 -8.35 1.85
C LYS A 6 -20.19 -9.14 0.54
N PRO A 7 -19.22 -8.98 -0.38
CA PRO A 7 -19.18 -9.80 -1.59
C PRO A 7 -19.01 -11.26 -1.18
N LYS A 8 -19.51 -12.19 -2.02
CA LYS A 8 -19.22 -13.62 -1.81
C LYS A 8 -17.69 -13.82 -1.82
N ALA A 9 -17.16 -14.67 -0.95
CA ALA A 9 -15.75 -15.03 -1.04
C ALA A 9 -15.48 -15.67 -2.41
N LYS A 10 -14.40 -15.25 -3.06
CA LYS A 10 -13.90 -15.84 -4.30
C LYS A 10 -12.39 -15.65 -4.31
N THR A 11 -11.66 -16.71 -4.65
CA THR A 11 -10.21 -16.70 -4.81
C THR A 11 -9.93 -16.84 -6.30
N TYR A 12 -8.92 -16.13 -6.77
CA TYR A 12 -8.47 -16.14 -8.15
C TYR A 12 -7.04 -16.63 -8.25
N GLU A 13 -6.70 -17.26 -9.36
CA GLU A 13 -5.34 -17.32 -9.88
C GLU A 13 -5.28 -16.33 -11.05
N LEU A 14 -4.39 -15.34 -10.98
CA LEU A 14 -4.32 -14.23 -11.92
C LEU A 14 -2.90 -14.03 -12.41
N GLU A 15 -2.76 -13.82 -13.71
CA GLU A 15 -1.57 -13.21 -14.30
C GLU A 15 -1.75 -11.68 -14.27
N ILE A 16 -0.74 -10.98 -13.76
CA ILE A 16 -0.78 -9.53 -13.60
C ILE A 16 -0.17 -8.86 -14.83
N GLU A 17 -0.98 -8.08 -15.54
CA GLU A 17 -0.62 -7.50 -16.83
C GLU A 17 0.06 -6.13 -16.68
N SER A 18 -0.43 -5.32 -15.74
CA SER A 18 0.03 -3.93 -15.59
C SER A 18 -0.17 -3.41 -14.17
N LEU A 19 0.30 -2.18 -13.90
CA LEU A 19 0.25 -1.55 -12.59
C LEU A 19 -0.55 -0.25 -12.66
N SER A 20 -1.60 -0.14 -11.85
CA SER A 20 -2.39 1.09 -11.72
C SER A 20 -1.60 2.20 -11.01
N HIS A 21 -2.02 3.47 -11.18
CA HIS A 21 -1.42 4.63 -10.49
C HIS A 21 -1.41 4.55 -8.96
N GLU A 22 -2.26 3.70 -8.37
CA GLU A 22 -2.29 3.44 -6.91
C GLU A 22 -1.32 2.33 -6.50
N GLY A 23 -0.61 1.73 -7.46
CA GLY A 23 0.28 0.58 -7.33
C GLY A 23 -0.43 -0.71 -6.94
N ARG A 24 -1.62 -0.91 -7.49
CA ARG A 24 -2.30 -2.21 -7.53
C ARG A 24 -2.05 -2.84 -8.89
N GLY A 25 -1.74 -4.13 -8.92
CA GLY A 25 -1.70 -4.92 -10.14
C GLY A 25 -3.06 -4.94 -10.82
N ILE A 26 -3.07 -5.02 -12.14
CA ILE A 26 -4.26 -5.10 -12.97
C ILE A 26 -4.22 -6.44 -13.72
N ALA A 27 -5.32 -7.19 -13.62
CA ALA A 27 -5.56 -8.38 -14.40
C ALA A 27 -6.96 -8.30 -15.01
N HIS A 28 -7.14 -8.85 -16.21
CA HIS A 28 -8.46 -9.01 -16.81
C HIS A 28 -8.92 -10.47 -16.68
N LEU A 29 -10.13 -10.67 -16.17
CA LEU A 29 -10.76 -11.97 -16.10
C LEU A 29 -12.19 -11.85 -16.60
N GLU A 30 -12.51 -12.59 -17.66
CA GLU A 30 -13.78 -12.46 -18.40
C GLU A 30 -13.99 -11.00 -18.85
N GLU A 31 -15.14 -10.39 -18.54
CA GLU A 31 -15.46 -8.98 -18.87
C GLU A 31 -15.12 -8.00 -17.73
N LYS A 32 -14.30 -8.41 -16.75
CA LYS A 32 -14.01 -7.60 -15.57
C LYS A 32 -12.53 -7.29 -15.41
N VAL A 33 -12.29 -6.05 -14.97
CA VAL A 33 -10.97 -5.62 -14.49
C VAL A 33 -10.84 -5.97 -13.00
N ILE A 34 -9.75 -6.63 -12.61
CA ILE A 34 -9.46 -6.96 -11.22
C ILE A 34 -8.23 -6.17 -10.77
N PHE A 35 -8.42 -5.31 -9.77
CA PHE A 35 -7.32 -4.59 -9.12
C PHE A 35 -6.79 -5.41 -7.94
N VAL A 36 -5.53 -5.79 -7.98
CA VAL A 36 -4.89 -6.69 -7.02
C VAL A 36 -3.85 -5.94 -6.18
N SER A 37 -4.13 -5.73 -4.89
CA SER A 37 -3.18 -5.10 -3.98
C SER A 37 -2.01 -6.04 -3.67
N GLY A 38 -0.78 -5.56 -3.82
CA GLY A 38 0.43 -6.32 -3.48
C GLY A 38 1.00 -7.16 -4.63
N ALA A 39 0.43 -7.02 -5.84
CA ALA A 39 0.88 -7.71 -7.04
C ALA A 39 1.57 -6.74 -8.02
N LEU A 40 2.57 -7.23 -8.74
CA LEU A 40 3.35 -6.50 -9.75
C LEU A 40 3.12 -7.08 -11.15
N PRO A 41 3.34 -6.29 -12.22
CA PRO A 41 3.29 -6.80 -13.59
C PRO A 41 4.25 -7.98 -13.81
N GLY A 42 3.82 -8.98 -14.57
CA GLY A 42 4.58 -10.20 -14.86
C GLY A 42 4.43 -11.31 -13.82
N GLU A 43 3.68 -11.08 -12.75
CA GLU A 43 3.44 -12.07 -11.71
C GLU A 43 2.27 -13.00 -11.99
N THR A 44 2.35 -14.21 -11.44
CA THR A 44 1.19 -15.08 -11.24
C THR A 44 0.89 -15.16 -9.75
N VAL A 45 -0.33 -14.81 -9.35
CA VAL A 45 -0.72 -14.71 -7.93
C VAL A 45 -2.04 -15.42 -7.64
N ILE A 46 -2.14 -15.96 -6.42
CA ILE A 46 -3.42 -16.29 -5.82
C ILE A 46 -3.92 -15.05 -5.08
N ALA A 47 -5.13 -14.59 -5.39
CA ALA A 47 -5.70 -13.37 -4.80
C ALA A 47 -7.12 -13.58 -4.28
N ASP A 48 -7.40 -13.06 -3.08
CA ASP A 48 -8.71 -13.15 -2.44
C ASP A 48 -9.52 -11.88 -2.68
N ARG A 49 -10.75 -12.04 -3.18
CA ARG A 49 -11.65 -10.93 -3.45
C ARG A 49 -12.03 -10.17 -2.18
N THR A 50 -11.83 -8.86 -2.21
CA THR A 50 -12.23 -7.94 -1.13
C THR A 50 -13.40 -7.05 -1.51
N PHE A 51 -13.61 -6.78 -2.80
CA PHE A 51 -14.70 -5.93 -3.30
C PHE A 51 -15.18 -6.37 -4.69
N SER A 52 -16.45 -6.16 -5.00
CA SER A 52 -17.03 -6.50 -6.31
C SER A 52 -18.06 -5.48 -6.76
N ARG A 53 -17.97 -5.09 -8.04
CA ARG A 53 -18.94 -4.32 -8.81
C ARG A 53 -19.13 -4.95 -10.19
N ALA A 54 -20.08 -4.43 -10.96
CA ALA A 54 -20.42 -4.97 -12.29
C ALA A 54 -19.21 -5.03 -13.23
N LYS A 55 -18.43 -3.96 -13.32
CA LYS A 55 -17.30 -3.82 -14.27
C LYS A 55 -15.92 -4.11 -13.69
N PHE A 56 -15.79 -4.11 -12.36
CA PHE A 56 -14.49 -4.29 -11.73
C PHE A 56 -14.60 -4.94 -10.35
N GLU A 57 -13.51 -5.54 -9.91
CA GLU A 57 -13.34 -6.11 -8.58
C GLU A 57 -12.02 -5.67 -7.96
N GLU A 58 -11.92 -5.78 -6.64
CA GLU A 58 -10.65 -5.64 -5.92
C GLU A 58 -10.33 -6.93 -5.21
N ALA A 59 -9.05 -7.29 -5.19
CA ALA A 59 -8.51 -8.43 -4.49
C ALA A 59 -7.22 -8.05 -3.78
N ASP A 60 -6.84 -8.82 -2.77
CA ASP A 60 -5.53 -8.71 -2.12
C ASP A 60 -4.77 -10.01 -2.38
N VAL A 61 -3.47 -9.91 -2.68
CA VAL A 61 -2.60 -11.08 -2.86
C VAL A 61 -2.61 -11.92 -1.60
N LYS A 62 -2.91 -13.21 -1.76
CA LYS A 62 -2.75 -14.24 -0.74
C LYS A 62 -1.41 -14.93 -0.87
N GLU A 63 -1.01 -15.22 -2.12
CA GLU A 63 0.23 -15.94 -2.43
C GLU A 63 0.75 -15.49 -3.80
N VAL A 64 2.07 -15.36 -3.94
CA VAL A 64 2.74 -15.11 -5.22
C VAL A 64 3.33 -16.43 -5.69
N LEU A 65 2.76 -17.00 -6.76
CA LEU A 65 3.21 -18.28 -7.32
C LEU A 65 4.45 -18.10 -8.19
N LYS A 66 4.45 -17.02 -8.99
CA LYS A 66 5.57 -16.61 -9.82
C LYS A 66 5.86 -15.13 -9.55
N PRO A 67 6.95 -14.79 -8.83
CA PRO A 67 7.32 -13.41 -8.58
C PRO A 67 7.88 -12.75 -9.85
N ALA A 68 7.74 -11.43 -9.95
CA ALA A 68 8.38 -10.63 -10.98
C ALA A 68 9.86 -10.43 -10.64
N ASP A 69 10.71 -10.26 -11.65
CA ASP A 69 12.16 -10.10 -11.47
C ASP A 69 12.53 -8.85 -10.64
N ASN A 70 11.67 -7.83 -10.69
CA ASN A 70 11.82 -6.58 -9.95
C ASN A 70 11.09 -6.56 -8.60
N ARG A 71 10.53 -7.69 -8.15
CA ARG A 71 9.97 -7.78 -6.79
C ARG A 71 11.11 -7.75 -5.77
N ILE A 72 10.98 -6.85 -4.79
CA ILE A 72 11.85 -6.81 -3.62
C ILE A 72 11.10 -7.16 -2.34
N THR A 73 11.85 -7.57 -1.31
CA THR A 73 11.29 -7.69 0.04
C THR A 73 11.11 -6.29 0.64
N PRO A 74 9.89 -5.92 1.08
CA PRO A 74 9.66 -4.64 1.73
C PRO A 74 10.53 -4.45 2.97
N LYS A 75 11.11 -3.27 3.14
CA LYS A 75 11.89 -2.92 4.34
C LYS A 75 11.03 -2.84 5.61
N CYS A 76 9.76 -2.42 5.47
CA CYS A 76 8.83 -2.29 6.58
C CYS A 76 8.14 -3.63 6.87
N GLU A 77 8.36 -4.18 8.07
CA GLU A 77 7.82 -5.48 8.50
C GLU A 77 6.29 -5.56 8.47
N VAL A 78 5.60 -4.43 8.68
CA VAL A 78 4.12 -4.37 8.66
C VAL A 78 3.57 -3.89 7.32
N PHE A 79 4.39 -3.86 6.26
CA PHE A 79 3.91 -3.65 4.91
C PHE A 79 2.88 -4.74 4.53
N GLY A 80 1.87 -4.36 3.77
CA GLY A 80 0.72 -5.24 3.49
C GLY A 80 -0.42 -5.08 4.50
N ILE A 81 -0.11 -4.84 5.78
CA ILE A 81 -1.11 -4.61 6.84
C ILE A 81 -1.37 -3.10 7.03
N CYS A 82 -0.30 -2.33 7.19
CA CYS A 82 -0.37 -0.88 7.35
C CYS A 82 -0.89 -0.20 6.09
N GLY A 83 -1.82 0.76 6.24
CA GLY A 83 -2.36 1.57 5.14
C GLY A 83 -1.48 2.73 4.69
N GLY A 84 -0.26 2.83 5.21
CA GLY A 84 0.62 3.98 4.97
C GLY A 84 1.37 3.97 3.63
N CYS A 85 1.68 2.78 3.09
CA CYS A 85 2.48 2.62 1.87
C CYS A 85 1.81 1.61 0.92
N SER A 86 1.92 1.87 -0.39
CA SER A 86 1.18 1.10 -1.41
C SER A 86 1.99 -0.05 -2.01
N PHE A 87 3.26 0.17 -2.38
CA PHE A 87 4.04 -0.79 -3.19
C PHE A 87 5.54 -0.84 -2.82
N GLN A 88 5.86 -0.99 -1.53
CA GLN A 88 7.26 -1.20 -1.07
C GLN A 88 7.88 -2.54 -1.51
N HIS A 89 7.11 -3.39 -2.19
CA HIS A 89 7.60 -4.62 -2.81
C HIS A 89 8.19 -4.38 -4.22
N LEU A 90 8.31 -3.11 -4.62
CA LEU A 90 8.95 -2.64 -5.84
C LEU A 90 10.11 -1.71 -5.45
N SER A 91 11.28 -1.81 -6.11
CA SER A 91 12.44 -0.96 -5.82
C SER A 91 12.12 0.53 -6.05
N SER A 92 12.84 1.43 -5.39
CA SER A 92 12.58 2.87 -5.56
C SER A 92 12.80 3.34 -7.00
N GLU A 93 13.78 2.75 -7.67
CA GLU A 93 14.13 2.97 -9.06
C GLU A 93 12.96 2.56 -9.98
N ASP A 94 12.44 1.34 -9.80
CA ASP A 94 11.30 0.84 -10.57
C ASP A 94 10.00 1.62 -10.25
N GLN A 95 9.86 2.12 -9.01
CA GLN A 95 8.75 2.99 -8.65
C GLN A 95 8.79 4.34 -9.38
N ILE A 96 9.99 4.89 -9.58
CA ILE A 96 10.20 6.13 -10.34
C ILE A 96 9.90 5.88 -11.81
N GLU A 97 10.35 4.76 -12.37
CA GLU A 97 10.04 4.38 -13.74
C GLU A 97 8.53 4.22 -13.97
N ALA A 98 7.84 3.48 -13.10
CA ALA A 98 6.40 3.29 -13.18
C ALA A 98 5.64 4.63 -13.15
N LYS A 99 6.03 5.56 -12.27
CA LYS A 99 5.47 6.92 -12.22
C LYS A 99 5.78 7.73 -13.47
N GLY A 100 6.97 7.57 -14.04
CA GLY A 100 7.36 8.18 -15.31
C GLY A 100 6.47 7.71 -16.47
N ASN A 101 6.20 6.41 -16.54
CA ASN A 101 5.31 5.83 -17.54
C ASN A 101 3.86 6.31 -17.36
N TRP A 102 3.36 6.36 -16.12
CA TRP A 102 2.06 6.95 -15.81
C TRP A 102 1.93 8.40 -16.26
N LEU A 103 3.00 9.19 -16.08
CA LEU A 103 3.03 10.57 -16.54
C LEU A 103 2.97 10.64 -18.07
N LYS A 104 3.78 9.84 -18.77
CA LYS A 104 3.76 9.72 -20.25
C LYS A 104 2.36 9.36 -20.76
N ASP A 105 1.71 8.38 -20.16
CA ASP A 105 0.35 7.95 -20.52
C ASP A 105 -0.68 9.05 -20.30
N ALA A 106 -0.54 9.87 -19.24
CA ALA A 106 -1.40 11.01 -19.01
C ALA A 106 -1.23 12.08 -20.11
N PHE A 107 0.01 12.35 -20.53
CA PHE A 107 0.30 13.30 -21.61
C PHE A 107 -0.24 12.83 -22.96
N SER A 108 0.13 11.62 -23.39
CA SER A 108 -0.23 11.10 -24.71
C SER A 108 -1.70 10.66 -24.78
N GLY A 109 -2.20 9.98 -23.75
CA GLY A 109 -3.53 9.37 -23.74
C GLY A 109 -4.63 10.36 -23.35
N GLN A 110 -4.46 11.11 -22.27
CA GLN A 110 -5.51 12.01 -21.75
C GLN A 110 -5.44 13.40 -22.37
N ALA A 111 -4.26 14.02 -22.36
CA ALA A 111 -4.08 15.38 -22.86
C ALA A 111 -3.86 15.44 -24.38
N LYS A 112 -3.43 14.34 -25.00
CA LYS A 112 -3.04 14.26 -26.42
C LYS A 112 -1.97 15.29 -26.80
N VAL A 113 -1.00 15.50 -25.90
CA VAL A 113 0.12 16.41 -26.12
C VAL A 113 1.44 15.70 -25.82
N GLU A 114 2.51 16.16 -26.49
CA GLU A 114 3.85 15.62 -26.32
C GLU A 114 4.81 16.72 -25.84
N PRO A 115 5.48 16.53 -24.69
CA PRO A 115 6.52 17.44 -24.24
C PRO A 115 7.69 17.48 -25.22
N LYS A 116 8.25 18.67 -25.47
CA LYS A 116 9.47 18.81 -26.29
C LYS A 116 10.66 18.04 -25.69
N HIS A 117 10.75 18.03 -24.36
CA HIS A 117 11.82 17.37 -23.62
C HIS A 117 11.26 16.78 -22.32
N TRP A 118 11.69 15.57 -21.99
CA TRP A 118 11.48 14.97 -20.68
C TRP A 118 12.65 15.32 -19.76
N LEU A 119 12.35 15.74 -18.54
CA LEU A 119 13.37 15.97 -17.52
C LEU A 119 13.61 14.68 -16.74
N GLU A 120 14.85 14.48 -16.31
CA GLU A 120 15.19 13.38 -15.41
C GLU A 120 14.47 13.54 -14.06
N PRO A 121 13.97 12.43 -13.46
CA PRO A 121 13.34 12.47 -12.16
C PRO A 121 14.31 13.00 -11.09
N LEU A 122 13.82 13.87 -10.21
CA LEU A 122 14.56 14.28 -9.02
C LEU A 122 14.51 13.16 -7.98
N GLN A 123 15.67 12.68 -7.57
CA GLN A 123 15.81 11.56 -6.64
C GLN A 123 16.48 12.01 -5.34
N VAL A 124 16.02 11.43 -4.24
CA VAL A 124 16.56 11.59 -2.89
C VAL A 124 16.48 10.24 -2.18
N GLU A 125 17.06 10.15 -0.97
CA GLU A 125 16.92 8.97 -0.13
C GLU A 125 15.44 8.56 0.03
N SER A 126 15.18 7.27 -0.16
CA SER A 126 13.83 6.69 -0.24
C SER A 126 13.22 6.41 1.13
N TRP A 127 14.02 6.52 2.18
CA TRP A 127 13.65 6.28 3.57
C TRP A 127 13.83 7.53 4.42
N GLY A 128 13.15 7.61 5.55
CA GLY A 128 13.27 8.76 6.45
C GLY A 128 12.77 10.10 5.90
N TYR A 129 12.18 10.13 4.70
CA TYR A 129 11.81 11.37 4.02
C TYR A 129 10.59 12.07 4.64
N ARG A 130 9.72 11.33 5.35
CA ARG A 130 8.44 11.85 5.87
C ARG A 130 8.65 12.54 7.21
N ARG A 131 8.76 13.87 7.17
CA ARG A 131 8.97 14.74 8.34
C ARG A 131 7.70 15.11 9.12
N LYS A 132 6.51 14.83 8.58
CA LYS A 132 5.22 15.11 9.21
C LYS A 132 4.31 13.89 9.14
N ALA A 133 3.72 13.54 10.28
CA ALA A 133 2.78 12.43 10.39
C ALA A 133 1.60 12.81 11.29
N ARG A 134 0.46 12.18 11.03
CA ARG A 134 -0.66 12.12 11.96
C ARG A 134 -0.76 10.68 12.44
N LEU A 135 -0.27 10.44 13.66
CA LEU A 135 -0.31 9.12 14.28
C LEU A 135 -1.66 8.95 14.99
N GLY A 136 -2.29 7.81 14.76
CA GLY A 136 -3.42 7.36 15.58
C GLY A 136 -2.88 6.76 16.87
N VAL A 137 -3.59 7.03 17.96
CA VAL A 137 -3.31 6.51 19.29
C VAL A 137 -4.54 5.74 19.74
N ARG A 138 -4.36 4.55 20.29
CA ARG A 138 -5.47 3.75 20.81
C ARG A 138 -5.04 2.83 21.93
N TYR A 139 -5.72 2.86 23.06
CA TYR A 139 -5.57 1.86 24.11
C TYR A 139 -6.35 0.59 23.77
N VAL A 140 -5.67 -0.56 23.85
CA VAL A 140 -6.26 -1.88 23.61
C VAL A 140 -6.42 -2.59 24.94
N ALA A 141 -7.58 -2.45 25.57
CA ALA A 141 -7.84 -2.97 26.92
C ALA A 141 -7.51 -4.46 27.09
N LYS A 142 -7.82 -5.31 26.10
CA LYS A 142 -7.51 -6.75 26.14
C LYS A 142 -6.02 -7.08 26.18
N LYS A 143 -5.17 -6.18 25.71
CA LYS A 143 -3.70 -6.34 25.68
C LYS A 143 -3.01 -5.45 26.70
N GLU A 144 -3.77 -4.64 27.44
CA GLU A 144 -3.26 -3.61 28.34
C GLU A 144 -2.12 -2.79 27.73
N LYS A 145 -2.29 -2.38 26.46
CA LYS A 145 -1.24 -1.71 25.67
C LYS A 145 -1.80 -0.53 24.89
N VAL A 146 -1.06 0.58 24.85
CA VAL A 146 -1.27 1.67 23.89
C VAL A 146 -0.63 1.34 22.54
N LEU A 147 -1.37 1.50 21.45
CA LEU A 147 -0.86 1.45 20.09
C LEU A 147 -0.71 2.87 19.54
N VAL A 148 0.45 3.15 18.95
CA VAL A 148 0.75 4.40 18.25
C VAL A 148 1.21 4.06 16.84
N GLY A 149 0.55 4.59 15.82
CA GLY A 149 0.91 4.29 14.44
C GLY A 149 -0.10 4.75 13.41
N PHE A 150 -0.14 4.07 12.28
CA PHE A 150 -1.09 4.34 11.20
C PHE A 150 -2.23 3.32 11.20
N ARG A 151 -3.32 3.67 10.54
CA ARG A 151 -4.44 2.75 10.35
C ARG A 151 -4.05 1.58 9.45
N GLU A 152 -4.56 0.42 9.78
CA GLU A 152 -4.53 -0.75 8.91
C GLU A 152 -5.30 -0.47 7.60
N LYS A 153 -4.95 -1.20 6.53
CA LYS A 153 -5.66 -1.10 5.24
C LYS A 153 -7.14 -1.41 5.42
N LYS A 154 -8.00 -0.53 4.89
CA LYS A 154 -9.47 -0.69 4.87
C LYS A 154 -10.07 -0.97 6.27
N SER A 155 -9.41 -0.53 7.35
CA SER A 155 -9.75 -0.84 8.74
C SER A 155 -9.67 0.40 9.64
N GLY A 156 -10.45 0.39 10.72
CA GLY A 156 -10.42 1.42 11.76
C GLY A 156 -9.38 1.13 12.86
N PHE A 157 -8.67 0.01 12.78
CA PHE A 157 -7.65 -0.38 13.76
C PHE A 157 -6.32 0.30 13.48
N ILE A 158 -5.55 0.49 14.55
CA ILE A 158 -4.18 0.99 14.49
C ILE A 158 -3.27 -0.22 14.31
N THR A 159 -2.37 -0.13 13.32
CA THR A 159 -1.37 -1.16 13.05
C THR A 159 -0.46 -1.28 14.26
N ASN A 160 -0.27 -2.49 14.78
CA ASN A 160 0.74 -2.76 15.78
C ASN A 160 2.12 -2.69 15.12
N MET A 161 2.86 -1.62 15.35
CA MET A 161 4.17 -1.37 14.74
C MET A 161 5.11 -0.72 15.74
N SER A 162 6.37 -1.11 15.73
CA SER A 162 7.44 -0.56 16.57
C SER A 162 8.17 0.60 15.92
N ARG A 163 8.24 0.60 14.57
CA ARG A 163 8.91 1.62 13.78
C ARG A 163 8.25 1.90 12.44
N CYS A 164 8.64 2.99 11.78
CA CYS A 164 8.19 3.32 10.43
C CYS A 164 9.34 3.86 9.56
N GLU A 165 9.79 3.03 8.61
CA GLU A 165 10.97 3.30 7.76
C GLU A 165 10.89 4.59 6.92
N VAL A 166 9.67 5.04 6.59
CA VAL A 166 9.49 6.27 5.79
C VAL A 166 9.46 7.52 6.65
N LEU A 167 9.21 7.41 7.96
CA LEU A 167 9.26 8.56 8.87
C LEU A 167 10.70 8.93 9.18
N HIS A 168 10.94 10.23 9.33
CA HIS A 168 12.24 10.72 9.78
C HIS A 168 12.68 9.99 11.06
N PRO A 169 13.96 9.55 11.19
CA PRO A 169 14.41 8.70 12.29
C PRO A 169 14.07 9.21 13.70
N SER A 170 14.10 10.54 13.89
CA SER A 170 13.71 11.17 15.16
C SER A 170 12.29 10.81 15.65
N LEU A 171 11.39 10.42 14.73
CA LEU A 171 10.04 9.94 15.05
C LEU A 171 9.85 8.47 14.68
N GLY A 172 10.38 8.04 13.53
CA GLY A 172 10.17 6.71 12.96
C GLY A 172 10.70 5.57 13.83
N ASP A 173 11.80 5.81 14.57
CA ASP A 173 12.41 4.81 15.46
C ASP A 173 11.87 4.87 16.90
N ASN A 174 11.00 5.85 17.21
CA ASN A 174 10.57 6.13 18.59
C ASN A 174 9.05 5.91 18.82
N LEU A 175 8.38 5.10 17.99
CA LEU A 175 6.93 4.88 18.13
C LEU A 175 6.58 4.14 19.43
N GLU A 176 7.43 3.21 19.88
CA GLU A 176 7.22 2.50 21.15
C GLU A 176 7.42 3.42 22.35
N VAL A 177 8.46 4.25 22.33
CA VAL A 177 8.71 5.26 23.37
C VAL A 177 7.52 6.22 23.50
N LEU A 178 6.93 6.64 22.37
CA LEU A 178 5.69 7.43 22.35
C LEU A 178 4.51 6.66 22.96
N ALA A 179 4.36 5.38 22.66
CA ALA A 179 3.30 4.55 23.22
C ALA A 179 3.43 4.42 24.75
N GLU A 180 4.63 4.13 25.25
CA GLU A 180 4.93 4.02 26.68
C GLU A 180 4.70 5.35 27.42
N ALA A 181 5.07 6.48 26.80
CA ALA A 181 4.83 7.79 27.38
C ALA A 181 3.32 8.09 27.52
N ILE A 182 2.53 7.73 26.51
CA ILE A 182 1.07 7.92 26.51
C ILE A 182 0.39 6.95 27.50
N GLU A 183 0.91 5.74 27.64
CA GLU A 183 0.36 4.74 28.56
C GLU A 183 0.38 5.17 30.03
N LYS A 184 1.34 6.04 30.40
CA LYS A 184 1.44 6.64 31.74
C LYS A 184 0.38 7.71 32.02
N LEU A 185 -0.35 8.17 31.00
CA LEU A 185 -1.40 9.16 31.17
C LEU A 185 -2.62 8.54 31.84
N SER A 186 -3.28 9.33 32.71
CA SER A 186 -4.46 8.88 33.45
C SER A 186 -5.69 8.66 32.56
N ILE A 187 -5.74 9.31 31.40
CA ILE A 187 -6.85 9.18 30.43
C ILE A 187 -6.48 8.11 29.41
N LYS A 188 -7.22 7.00 29.42
CA LYS A 188 -7.12 5.92 28.43
C LYS A 188 -8.26 6.08 27.42
N SER A 189 -7.93 6.27 26.13
CA SER A 189 -8.90 6.39 25.01
C SER A 189 -8.75 5.29 23.97
#